data_AF-A0A0D2ZZC2-F1
#
_entry.id   AF-A0A0D2ZZC2-F1
#
_cell.length_a   1.000
_cell.length_b   1.000
_cell.length_c   1.000
_cell.angle_alpha   90.00
_cell.angle_beta   90.00
_cell.angle_gamma   90.00
#
_symmetry.space_group_name_H-M   'P 1'
#
loop_
_entity.id
_entity.type
_entity.pdbx_description
1 polymer ?
#
loop_
_entity_poly.entity_id
_entity_poly.type
_entity_poly.pdbx_seq_one_letter_code
_entity_poly.pdbx_strand_id
1 'polypeptide(L)'
;VPKSINNTVWEEFCVHWDKDETKATSVTNSANRKGMDKHNLGAQTIATLGDRLADENDGEPVDDFVLMKTAHTNKHTGEIDDGVVRDVLSLIETQTEDEETRLSQLQTDLD
;
A
#
# COMPACT_ATOMS: atom_id res chain seq x y z
N VAL A 1 -0.15 -0.89 -13.16
CA VAL A 1 0.88 -0.13 -12.42
C VAL A 1 0.15 1.07 -11.84
N PRO A 2 0.14 1.22 -10.52
CA PRO A 2 -0.48 2.38 -9.85
C PRO A 2 0.06 3.68 -10.44
N LYS A 3 -0.81 4.67 -10.65
CA LYS A 3 -0.44 5.91 -11.35
C LYS A 3 0.53 6.80 -10.56
N SER A 4 0.66 6.64 -9.23
CA SER A 4 1.59 7.43 -8.42
C SER A 4 2.67 6.60 -7.71
N ILE A 5 2.79 5.31 -7.98
CA ILE A 5 3.93 4.51 -7.54
C ILE A 5 4.91 4.40 -8.71
N ASN A 6 6.15 4.85 -8.51
CA ASN A 6 7.24 4.62 -9.46
C ASN A 6 7.25 3.12 -9.86
N ASN A 7 7.26 2.83 -11.16
CA ASN A 7 7.20 1.44 -11.65
C ASN A 7 8.31 0.58 -11.03
N THR A 8 9.46 1.16 -10.70
CA THR A 8 10.57 0.50 -10.00
C THR A 8 10.18 0.06 -8.59
N VAL A 9 9.55 0.96 -7.82
CA VAL A 9 9.06 0.65 -6.46
C VAL A 9 7.97 -0.42 -6.50
N TRP A 10 7.09 -0.37 -7.52
CA TRP A 10 6.07 -1.39 -7.74
C TRP A 10 6.65 -2.76 -8.15
N GLU A 11 7.70 -2.78 -8.97
CA GLU A 11 8.40 -4.00 -9.36
C GLU A 11 9.20 -4.60 -8.19
N GLU A 12 9.91 -3.78 -7.42
CA GLU A 12 10.60 -4.22 -6.19
C GLU A 12 9.63 -4.76 -5.14
N PHE A 13 8.43 -4.17 -5.06
CA PHE A 13 7.35 -4.67 -4.22
C PHE A 13 6.87 -6.05 -4.67
N CYS A 14 6.61 -6.24 -5.97
CA CYS A 14 6.28 -7.56 -6.53
C CYS A 14 7.37 -8.58 -6.22
N VAL A 15 8.65 -8.21 -6.35
CA VAL A 15 9.80 -9.06 -6.02
C VAL A 15 9.87 -9.38 -4.52
N HIS A 16 9.56 -8.42 -3.64
CA HIS A 16 9.52 -8.63 -2.19
C HIS A 16 8.45 -9.65 -1.78
N TRP A 17 7.27 -9.61 -2.38
CA TRP A 17 6.22 -10.62 -2.16
C TRP A 17 6.58 -11.99 -2.72
N ASP A 18 7.46 -12.03 -3.72
CA ASP A 18 7.90 -13.28 -4.32
C ASP A 18 9.00 -13.98 -3.50
N LYS A 19 9.59 -13.30 -2.50
CA LYS A 19 10.61 -13.88 -1.59
C LYS A 19 10.02 -15.01 -0.75
N ASP A 20 10.80 -16.08 -0.63
CA ASP A 20 10.41 -17.28 0.11
C ASP A 20 10.13 -17.00 1.60
N GLU A 21 10.79 -16.01 2.21
CA GLU A 21 10.55 -15.61 3.61
C GLU A 21 9.18 -14.94 3.80
N THR A 22 8.79 -14.06 2.88
CA THR A 22 7.47 -13.39 2.85
C THR A 22 6.37 -14.40 2.58
N LYS A 23 6.60 -15.31 1.61
CA LYS A 23 5.69 -16.43 1.31
C LYS A 23 5.56 -17.38 2.48
N ALA A 24 6.65 -17.77 3.14
CA ALA A 24 6.63 -18.70 4.28
C ALA A 24 5.87 -18.10 5.47
N THR A 25 6.05 -16.81 5.72
CA THR A 25 5.31 -16.07 6.75
C THR A 25 3.82 -16.01 6.42
N SER A 26 3.47 -15.70 5.16
CA SER A 26 2.09 -15.69 4.67
C SER A 26 1.42 -17.07 4.75
N VAL A 27 2.11 -18.13 4.31
CA VAL A 27 1.64 -19.53 4.40
C VAL A 27 1.41 -19.93 5.85
N THR A 28 2.34 -19.59 6.76
CA THR A 28 2.20 -19.86 8.19
C THR A 28 1.02 -19.11 8.80
N ASN A 29 0.78 -17.87 8.39
CA ASN A 29 -0.37 -17.08 8.84
C ASN A 29 -1.69 -17.68 8.31
N SER A 30 -1.76 -18.04 7.02
CA SER A 30 -2.93 -18.65 6.40
C SER A 30 -3.31 -20.00 7.04
N ALA A 31 -2.32 -20.86 7.32
CA ALA A 31 -2.51 -22.16 7.95
C ALA A 31 -3.02 -22.07 9.40
N ASN A 32 -2.66 -21.00 10.12
CA ASN A 32 -3.07 -20.79 11.51
C ASN A 32 -4.43 -20.06 11.67
N ARG A 33 -5.19 -19.81 10.59
CA ARG A 33 -6.34 -18.88 10.58
C ARG A 33 -6.00 -17.50 11.17
N LYS A 34 -4.72 -17.11 11.13
CA LYS A 34 -4.25 -15.76 11.42
C LYS A 34 -4.15 -14.91 10.15
N GLY A 35 -4.10 -15.55 8.98
CA GLY A 35 -3.94 -14.94 7.66
C GLY A 35 -5.24 -14.76 6.89
N MET A 36 -6.33 -14.42 7.59
CA MET A 36 -7.44 -13.76 6.91
C MET A 36 -7.05 -12.29 6.90
N ASP A 37 -6.51 -11.83 5.76
CA ASP A 37 -6.08 -10.45 5.57
C ASP A 37 -7.20 -9.52 6.08
N LYS A 38 -6.91 -8.83 7.17
CA LYS A 38 -7.92 -8.06 7.91
C LYS A 38 -8.14 -6.74 7.17
N HIS A 39 -8.96 -6.80 6.13
CA HIS A 39 -9.47 -5.61 5.49
C HIS A 39 -10.58 -5.00 6.36
N ASN A 40 -10.48 -3.70 6.60
CA ASN A 40 -11.34 -2.96 7.53
C ASN A 40 -12.59 -2.38 6.84
N LEU A 41 -12.99 -2.98 5.72
CA LEU A 41 -14.08 -2.53 4.87
C LEU A 41 -15.46 -3.07 5.28
N GLY A 42 -15.52 -4.07 6.16
CA GLY A 42 -16.77 -4.75 6.49
C GLY A 42 -17.40 -5.39 5.25
N ALA A 43 -18.63 -5.02 4.89
CA ALA A 43 -19.32 -5.54 3.70
C ALA A 43 -18.93 -4.84 2.38
N GLN A 44 -18.07 -3.81 2.45
CA GLN A 44 -17.63 -3.05 1.28
C GLN A 44 -16.48 -3.78 0.58
N THR A 45 -16.51 -3.86 -0.75
CA THR A 45 -15.40 -4.39 -1.54
C THR A 45 -14.35 -3.31 -1.82
N ILE A 46 -13.12 -3.70 -2.16
CA ILE A 46 -12.06 -2.76 -2.59
C ILE A 46 -12.51 -1.95 -3.81
N ALA A 47 -13.22 -2.57 -4.77
CA ALA A 47 -13.75 -1.86 -5.94
C ALA A 47 -14.75 -0.76 -5.55
N THR A 48 -15.70 -1.09 -4.67
CA THR A 48 -16.69 -0.12 -4.15
C THR A 48 -16.04 0.98 -3.30
N LEU A 49 -14.91 0.68 -2.63
CA LEU A 49 -14.11 1.71 -1.96
C LEU A 49 -13.42 2.62 -2.99
N GLY A 50 -12.85 2.06 -4.05
CA GLY A 50 -12.22 2.80 -5.14
C GLY A 50 -13.18 3.77 -5.82
N ASP A 51 -14.38 3.31 -6.17
CA ASP A 51 -15.43 4.17 -6.76
C ASP A 51 -15.80 5.33 -5.83
N ARG A 52 -15.99 5.05 -4.53
CA ARG A 52 -16.29 6.08 -3.53
C ARG A 52 -15.16 7.11 -3.41
N LEU A 53 -13.91 6.65 -3.34
CA LEU A 53 -12.75 7.53 -3.22
C LEU A 53 -12.55 8.35 -4.50
N ALA A 54 -12.87 7.80 -5.67
CA ALA A 54 -12.88 8.54 -6.91
C ALA A 54 -13.97 9.62 -6.92
N ASP A 55 -15.19 9.30 -6.48
CA ASP A 55 -16.28 10.29 -6.32
C ASP A 55 -15.91 11.41 -5.34
N GLU A 56 -15.21 11.09 -4.25
CA GLU A 56 -14.66 12.06 -3.28
C GLU A 56 -13.52 12.91 -3.86
N ASN A 57 -12.86 12.41 -4.91
CA ASN A 57 -11.76 13.05 -5.63
C ASN A 57 -12.21 13.61 -6.99
N ASP A 58 -13.40 14.22 -7.04
CA ASP A 58 -13.98 14.86 -8.23
C ASP A 58 -14.10 13.93 -9.46
N GLY A 59 -14.25 12.63 -9.22
CA GLY A 59 -14.34 11.59 -10.25
C GLY A 59 -12.98 11.08 -10.76
N GLU A 60 -11.86 11.59 -10.24
CA GLU A 60 -10.53 11.08 -10.59
C GLU A 60 -10.17 9.86 -9.73
N PRO A 61 -9.72 8.74 -10.34
CA PRO A 61 -9.29 7.57 -9.59
C PRO A 61 -8.15 7.91 -8.62
N VAL A 62 -8.34 7.53 -7.35
CA VAL A 62 -7.29 7.63 -6.34
C VAL A 62 -6.16 6.65 -6.62
N ASP A 63 -4.96 6.96 -6.13
CA ASP A 63 -3.82 6.08 -6.25
C ASP A 63 -4.04 4.73 -5.54
N ASP A 64 -3.54 3.64 -6.12
CA ASP A 64 -3.73 2.30 -5.58
C ASP A 64 -3.08 2.13 -4.20
N PHE A 65 -2.00 2.85 -3.90
CA PHE A 65 -1.40 2.89 -2.57
C PHE A 65 -2.37 3.49 -1.55
N VAL A 66 -2.99 4.63 -1.90
CA VAL A 66 -3.97 5.31 -1.04
C VAL A 66 -5.20 4.43 -0.84
N LEU A 67 -5.66 3.77 -1.91
CA LEU A 67 -6.77 2.83 -1.87
C LEU A 67 -6.46 1.64 -0.94
N MET A 68 -5.29 1.02 -1.10
CA MET A 68 -4.87 -0.13 -0.29
C MET A 68 -4.62 0.24 1.16
N LYS A 69 -3.99 1.40 1.43
CA LYS A 69 -3.81 1.93 2.79
C LYS A 69 -5.17 2.14 3.45
N THR A 70 -6.09 2.82 2.78
CA THR A 70 -7.45 3.08 3.29
C THR A 70 -8.24 1.80 3.54
N ALA A 71 -8.06 0.77 2.69
CA ALA A 71 -8.73 -0.51 2.87
C ALA A 71 -8.28 -1.28 4.13
N HIS A 72 -7.03 -1.08 4.56
CA HIS A 72 -6.44 -1.78 5.70
C HIS A 72 -6.38 -0.91 6.96
N THR A 73 -6.67 0.38 6.87
CA THR A 73 -6.81 1.26 8.04
C THR A 73 -8.12 1.00 8.77
N ASN A 74 -8.03 0.72 10.07
CA ASN A 74 -9.17 0.56 10.95
C ASN A 74 -9.84 1.91 11.19
N LYS A 75 -11.14 2.00 10.90
CA LYS A 75 -11.92 3.24 11.02
C LYS A 75 -12.08 3.75 12.46
N HIS A 76 -11.91 2.89 13.46
CA HIS A 76 -12.05 3.24 14.87
C HIS A 76 -10.73 3.69 15.50
N THR A 77 -9.62 3.04 15.14
CA THR A 77 -8.29 3.34 15.71
C THR A 77 -7.47 4.27 14.82
N GLY A 78 -7.75 4.32 13.52
CA GLY A 78 -6.94 5.02 12.53
C GLY A 78 -5.65 4.27 12.15
N GLU A 79 -5.45 3.06 12.66
CA GLU A 79 -4.22 2.27 12.47
C GLU A 79 -4.46 1.06 11.59
N ILE A 80 -3.39 0.53 11.00
CA ILE A 80 -3.42 -0.75 10.28
C ILE A 80 -3.18 -1.88 11.29
N ASP A 81 -4.20 -2.71 11.48
CA ASP A 81 -4.18 -3.82 12.46
C ASP A 81 -3.29 -4.99 12.02
N ASP A 82 -3.09 -5.14 10.71
CA ASP A 82 -2.19 -6.16 10.17
C ASP A 82 -0.74 -5.66 10.21
N GLY A 83 0.07 -6.28 11.05
CA GLY A 83 1.47 -5.89 11.22
C GLY A 83 2.29 -5.98 9.94
N VAL A 84 2.02 -6.96 9.07
CA VAL A 84 2.75 -7.13 7.81
C VAL A 84 2.37 -6.04 6.82
N VAL A 85 1.07 -5.76 6.67
CA VAL A 85 0.58 -4.69 5.81
C VAL A 85 1.08 -3.33 6.30
N ARG A 86 1.14 -3.12 7.62
CA ARG A 86 1.68 -1.90 8.21
C ARG A 86 3.16 -1.72 7.89
N ASP A 87 3.98 -2.74 8.09
CA ASP A 87 5.43 -2.68 7.81
C ASP A 87 5.70 -2.46 6.32
N VAL A 88 4.91 -3.10 5.47
CA VAL A 88 4.93 -2.92 4.01
C VAL A 88 4.59 -1.50 3.59
N LEU A 89 3.47 -0.94 4.07
CA LEU A 89 3.04 0.40 3.69
C LEU A 89 4.02 1.45 4.22
N SER A 90 4.56 1.25 5.42
CA SER A 90 5.60 2.11 5.98
C SER A 90 6.88 2.10 5.14
N LEU A 91 7.30 0.94 4.63
CA LEU A 91 8.48 0.83 3.77
C LEU A 91 8.29 1.59 2.45
N ILE A 92 7.11 1.50 1.84
CA ILE A 92 6.80 2.19 0.59
C ILE A 92 6.77 3.71 0.81
N GLU A 93 6.18 4.20 1.91
CA GLU A 93 6.19 5.62 2.25
C GLU A 93 7.62 6.15 2.39
N THR A 94 8.46 5.47 3.17
CA THR A 94 9.86 5.89 3.36
C THR A 94 10.66 5.89 2.05
N GLN A 95 10.47 4.89 1.19
CA GLN A 95 11.15 4.86 -0.11
C GLN A 95 10.67 5.95 -1.06
N THR A 96 9.37 6.23 -1.06
CA THR A 96 8.78 7.30 -1.88
C THR A 96 9.31 8.66 -1.45
N GLU A 97 9.38 8.93 -0.14
CA GLU A 97 9.93 10.17 0.42
C GLU A 97 11.43 10.33 0.14
N ASP A 98 12.23 9.26 0.28
CA ASP A 98 13.67 9.29 -0.03
C ASP A 98 13.90 9.55 -1.52
N GLU A 99 13.13 8.92 -2.41
CA GLU A 99 13.23 9.13 -3.85
C GLU A 99 12.78 10.54 -4.25
N GLU A 100 11.68 11.07 -3.70
CA GLU A 100 11.22 12.44 -3.93
C GLU A 100 12.26 13.47 -3.45
N THR A 101 12.89 13.20 -2.30
CA THR A 101 13.98 14.01 -1.76
C THR A 101 15.20 14.01 -2.68
N ARG A 102 15.57 12.84 -3.21
CA ARG A 102 16.67 12.70 -4.18
C ARG A 102 16.36 13.40 -5.50
N LEU A 103 15.13 13.30 -6.01
CA LEU A 103 14.70 13.99 -7.22
C LEU A 103 14.69 15.51 -7.04
N SER A 104 14.22 16.00 -5.89
CA SER A 104 14.28 17.43 -5.57
C SER A 104 15.72 17.95 -5.50
N GLN A 105 16.64 17.19 -4.90
CA GLN A 105 18.06 17.56 -4.82
C GLN A 105 18.73 17.62 -6.19
N LEU A 106 18.46 16.63 -7.07
CA LEU A 106 18.95 16.63 -8.45
C LEU A 106 18.46 17.84 -9.25
N GLN A 107 17.26 18.33 -8.97
CA GLN A 107 16.70 19.49 -9.65
C GLN A 107 17.31 20.81 -9.15
N THR A 108 17.69 20.89 -7.86
CA THR A 108 18.40 22.05 -7.31
C THR A 108 19.88 22.16 -7.72
N ASP A 109 20.51 21.07 -8.14
CA ASP A 109 21.90 21.08 -8.65
C ASP A 109 22.00 21.45 -10.15
N LEU A 110 20.87 21.60 -10.83
CA LEU A 110 20.76 21.91 -12.27
C LEU A 110 20.35 23.37 -12.57
N ASP A 111 20.09 24.18 -11.54
CA ASP A 111 19.86 25.64 -11.60
C ASP A 111 21.10 26.43 -11.15
#